data_AF-B4DFG6-F1
#
_entry.id   AF-B4DFG6-F1
#
_cell.length_a   1.000
_cell.length_b   1.000
_cell.length_c   1.000
_cell.angle_alpha   90.00
_cell.angle_beta   90.00
_cell.angle_gamma   90.00
#
_symmetry.space_group_name_H-M   'P 1'
#
loop_
_entity.id
_entity.type
_entity.pdbx_description
1 polymer ?
#
loop_
_entity_poly.entity_id
_entity_poly.type
_entity_poly.pdbx_seq_one_letter_code
_entity_poly.pdbx_strand_id
1 'polypeptide(L)'
;MAASVLNTVLRRLPMLSLFRGSHRVQVPLQTLCTKAPSEEDSLSSVPISPYKDEPWKYLESEEYQERYGSRPVWADYRRNHKGGVPPQRTRKTCIRRNKVVGNPCPICRDHKLHVDFRESV
;
A
#
# COMPACT_ATOMS: atom_id res chain seq x y z
N MET A 1 -11.95 -41.07 65.97
CA MET A 1 -13.23 -40.97 65.23
C MET A 1 -12.87 -40.77 63.75
N ALA A 2 -12.56 -41.84 63.03
CA ALA A 2 -13.44 -42.64 62.16
C ALA A 2 -13.22 -42.25 60.69
N ALA A 3 -12.61 -43.16 59.94
CA ALA A 3 -12.44 -43.11 58.48
C ALA A 3 -13.76 -43.48 57.78
N SER A 4 -14.00 -42.96 56.57
CA SER A 4 -14.94 -43.58 55.63
C SER A 4 -14.58 -43.26 54.18
N VAL A 5 -14.30 -44.34 53.45
CA VAL A 5 -14.17 -44.45 52.00
C VAL A 5 -15.56 -44.77 51.41
N LEU A 6 -15.77 -44.46 50.11
CA LEU A 6 -16.69 -45.04 49.10
C LEU A 6 -17.43 -43.92 48.33
N ASN A 7 -17.08 -43.61 47.08
CA ASN A 7 -17.26 -44.33 45.80
C ASN A 7 -18.50 -43.87 45.00
N THR A 8 -18.23 -43.48 43.75
CA THR A 8 -19.06 -43.59 42.54
C THR A 8 -20.47 -42.99 42.49
N VAL A 9 -20.65 -41.91 41.71
CA VAL A 9 -21.59 -41.92 40.57
C VAL A 9 -21.01 -41.08 39.42
N LEU A 10 -20.70 -41.78 38.34
CA LEU A 10 -20.27 -41.28 37.04
C LEU A 10 -21.49 -40.70 36.31
N ARG A 11 -21.68 -39.37 36.27
CA ARG A 11 -22.65 -38.78 35.33
C ARG A 11 -21.98 -38.53 33.99
N ARG A 12 -22.11 -39.52 33.10
CA ARG A 12 -21.86 -39.41 31.66
C ARG A 12 -22.82 -38.35 31.09
N LEU A 13 -22.28 -37.25 30.57
CA LEU A 13 -23.01 -36.38 29.66
C LEU A 13 -22.64 -36.77 28.22
N PRO A 14 -23.62 -36.92 27.31
CA PRO A 14 -23.37 -37.41 25.96
C PRO A 14 -22.63 -36.37 25.13
N MET A 15 -21.54 -36.83 24.51
CA MET A 15 -20.92 -36.25 23.32
C MET A 15 -21.99 -35.99 22.26
N LEU A 16 -22.28 -34.72 22.00
CA LEU A 16 -22.85 -34.27 20.73
C LEU A 16 -21.85 -33.32 20.09
N SER A 17 -20.95 -33.93 19.32
CA SER A 17 -20.17 -33.29 18.29
C SER A 17 -21.11 -32.67 17.24
N LEU A 18 -21.34 -31.37 17.33
CA LEU A 18 -21.73 -30.59 16.16
C LEU A 18 -20.47 -29.93 15.60
N PHE A 19 -19.89 -30.62 14.62
CA PHE A 19 -19.01 -30.06 13.62
C PHE A 19 -19.65 -28.77 13.08
N ARG A 20 -19.24 -27.61 13.59
CA ARG A 20 -19.56 -26.34 12.93
C ARG A 20 -18.44 -26.07 11.94
N GLY A 21 -18.69 -26.53 10.72
CA GLY A 21 -17.77 -26.54 9.60
C GLY A 21 -17.06 -25.21 9.40
N SER A 22 -15.75 -25.32 9.22
CA SER A 22 -14.89 -24.32 8.60
C SER A 22 -15.45 -23.94 7.22
N HIS A 23 -16.14 -22.81 7.12
CA HIS A 23 -16.28 -22.14 5.83
C HIS A 23 -14.96 -21.40 5.55
N ARG A 24 -13.94 -22.16 5.11
CA ARG A 24 -12.86 -21.56 4.33
C ARG A 24 -13.46 -21.20 2.97
N VAL A 25 -13.97 -19.98 2.85
CA VAL A 25 -14.24 -19.37 1.54
C VAL A 25 -12.87 -19.19 0.88
N GLN A 26 -12.44 -20.18 0.10
CA GLN A 26 -11.35 -20.02 -0.84
C GLN A 26 -11.85 -19.09 -1.94
N VAL A 27 -11.52 -17.80 -1.84
CA VAL A 27 -11.73 -16.85 -2.94
C VAL A 27 -10.65 -17.16 -3.97
N PRO A 28 -10.98 -17.54 -5.21
CA PRO A 28 -9.98 -17.70 -6.26
C PRO A 28 -9.41 -16.31 -6.57
N LEU A 29 -8.13 -16.11 -6.27
CA LEU A 29 -7.38 -14.91 -6.63
C LEU A 29 -7.01 -15.01 -8.12
N GLN A 30 -8.00 -14.81 -8.99
CA GLN A 30 -7.77 -14.68 -10.43
C GLN A 30 -8.69 -13.60 -11.01
N THR A 31 -8.38 -12.34 -10.73
CA THR A 31 -8.73 -11.24 -11.63
C THR A 31 -7.54 -11.01 -12.54
N LEU A 32 -7.54 -11.71 -13.68
CA LEU A 32 -6.71 -11.38 -14.83
C LEU A 32 -7.14 -9.98 -15.32
N CYS A 33 -6.22 -9.03 -15.26
CA CYS A 33 -6.44 -7.66 -15.72
C CYS A 33 -6.35 -7.64 -17.25
N THR A 34 -7.49 -7.80 -17.94
CA THR A 34 -7.55 -7.57 -19.38
C THR A 34 -7.37 -6.08 -19.63
N LYS A 35 -6.32 -5.71 -20.38
CA LYS A 35 -6.04 -4.33 -20.78
C LYS A 35 -7.17 -3.87 -21.71
N ALA A 36 -7.96 -2.89 -21.28
CA ALA A 36 -8.88 -2.17 -22.17
C ALA A 36 -8.05 -1.34 -23.18
N PRO A 37 -8.49 -1.18 -24.43
CA PRO A 37 -7.83 -0.30 -25.38
C PRO A 37 -7.85 1.13 -24.86
N SER A 38 -6.71 1.80 -24.93
CA SER A 38 -6.52 3.18 -24.49
C SER A 38 -7.33 4.11 -25.38
N GLU A 39 -8.38 4.68 -24.82
CA GLU A 39 -8.97 5.91 -25.34
C GLU A 39 -7.94 7.02 -25.09
N GLU A 40 -7.55 7.69 -26.17
CA GLU A 40 -6.60 8.80 -26.20
C GLU A 40 -7.13 9.93 -25.30
N ASP A 41 -6.60 10.00 -24.08
CA ASP A 41 -7.05 10.92 -23.05
C ASP A 41 -6.60 12.35 -23.41
N SER A 42 -7.58 13.13 -23.87
CA SER A 42 -7.54 14.56 -24.10
C SER A 42 -6.70 15.33 -23.06
N LEU A 43 -5.61 15.93 -23.56
CA LEU A 43 -4.90 17.11 -23.01
C LEU A 43 -4.77 17.19 -21.48
N SER A 44 -4.09 16.22 -20.89
CA SER A 44 -3.39 16.43 -19.62
C SER A 44 -2.27 17.45 -19.84
N SER A 45 -2.35 18.61 -19.18
CA SER A 45 -1.31 19.66 -19.21
C SER A 45 0.00 19.27 -18.50
N VAL A 46 0.15 18.01 -18.10
CA VAL A 46 1.37 17.50 -17.48
C VAL A 46 2.22 16.86 -18.59
N PRO A 47 3.49 17.28 -18.75
CA PRO A 47 4.39 16.67 -19.72
C PRO A 47 4.46 15.16 -19.50
N ILE A 48 4.28 14.38 -20.56
CA ILE A 48 4.47 12.93 -20.51
C ILE A 48 5.97 12.67 -20.29
N SER A 49 6.30 12.01 -19.18
CA SER A 49 7.68 11.64 -18.86
C SER A 49 8.23 10.66 -19.91
N PRO A 50 9.45 10.88 -20.45
CA PRO A 50 10.11 9.90 -21.33
C PRO A 50 10.38 8.55 -20.65
N TYR A 51 10.40 8.52 -19.31
CA TYR A 51 10.72 7.33 -18.51
C TYR A 51 9.50 6.50 -18.09
N LYS A 52 8.32 6.77 -18.68
CA LYS A 52 7.07 6.13 -18.28
C LYS A 52 7.10 4.61 -18.38
N ASP A 53 7.74 4.06 -19.40
CA ASP A 53 7.79 2.62 -19.64
C ASP A 53 9.00 1.94 -18.98
N GLU A 54 10.05 2.71 -18.71
CA GLU A 54 11.34 2.24 -18.17
C GLU A 54 11.85 3.18 -17.05
N PRO A 55 11.24 3.13 -15.86
CA PRO A 55 11.56 4.04 -14.77
C PRO A 55 12.99 3.93 -14.22
N TRP A 56 13.57 2.73 -14.21
CA TRP A 56 14.96 2.51 -13.77
C TRP A 56 15.97 3.39 -14.50
N LYS A 57 15.73 3.71 -15.78
CA LYS A 57 16.59 4.62 -16.56
C LYS A 57 16.66 6.02 -15.97
N TYR A 58 15.62 6.48 -15.30
CA TYR A 58 15.65 7.76 -14.62
C TYR A 58 16.51 7.71 -13.36
N LEU A 59 16.46 6.62 -12.60
CA LEU A 59 17.25 6.44 -11.38
C LEU A 59 18.76 6.39 -11.68
N GLU A 60 19.14 5.85 -12.84
CA GLU A 60 20.52 5.80 -13.33
C GLU A 60 20.97 7.09 -14.05
N SER A 61 20.05 8.02 -14.29
CA SER A 61 20.35 9.25 -15.05
C SER A 61 21.18 10.25 -14.24
N GLU A 62 21.99 11.04 -14.94
CA GLU A 62 22.73 12.16 -14.34
C GLU A 62 21.77 13.20 -13.72
N GLU A 63 20.58 13.39 -14.32
CA GLU A 63 19.56 14.31 -13.80
C GLU A 63 19.09 13.94 -12.39
N TYR A 64 18.90 12.65 -12.12
CA TYR A 64 18.52 12.16 -10.79
C TYR A 64 19.66 12.39 -9.80
N GLN A 65 20.90 12.12 -10.21
CA GLN A 65 22.10 12.32 -9.40
C GLN A 65 22.35 13.80 -9.08
N GLU A 66 22.12 14.72 -10.01
CA GLU A 66 22.24 16.16 -9.75
C GLU A 66 21.15 16.66 -8.78
N ARG A 67 19.93 16.12 -8.90
CA ARG A 67 18.77 16.58 -8.11
C ARG A 67 18.76 16.02 -6.69
N TYR A 68 19.00 14.73 -6.54
CA TYR A 68 18.88 14.02 -5.25
C TYR A 68 20.25 13.58 -4.71
N GLY A 69 21.21 13.35 -5.59
CA GLY A 69 22.54 12.85 -5.22
C GLY A 69 22.45 11.48 -4.55
N SER A 70 23.29 11.28 -3.53
CA SER A 70 23.28 10.08 -2.71
C SER A 70 22.18 10.07 -1.63
N ARG A 71 21.39 11.15 -1.52
CA ARG A 71 20.35 11.27 -0.48
C ARG A 71 19.04 10.67 -0.99
N PRO A 72 18.21 10.09 -0.09
CA PRO A 72 16.93 9.57 -0.51
C PRO A 72 16.00 10.71 -0.95
N VAL A 73 15.11 10.40 -1.89
CA VAL A 73 14.19 11.37 -2.54
C VAL A 73 13.36 12.20 -1.55
N TRP A 74 13.07 11.69 -0.36
CA TRP A 74 12.25 12.38 0.64
C TRP A 74 13.04 13.27 1.61
N ALA A 75 14.39 13.28 1.54
CA ALA A 75 15.25 13.91 2.54
C ALA A 75 15.11 15.43 2.64
N ASP A 76 14.69 16.09 1.56
CA ASP A 76 14.49 17.54 1.46
C ASP A 76 13.01 17.94 1.62
N TYR A 77 12.11 16.98 1.84
CA TYR A 77 10.69 17.24 1.96
C TYR A 77 10.23 17.39 3.41
N ARG A 78 9.54 18.49 3.69
CA ARG A 78 8.92 18.77 4.99
C ARG A 78 7.41 19.03 4.84
N ARG A 79 6.62 18.39 5.71
CA ARG A 79 5.15 18.57 5.74
C ARG A 79 4.78 19.85 6.46
N ASN A 80 3.81 20.56 5.89
CA ASN A 80 3.13 21.66 6.56
C ASN A 80 1.95 21.09 7.36
N HIS A 81 1.99 21.24 8.68
CA HIS A 81 0.88 20.90 9.57
C HIS A 81 0.83 21.90 10.73
N LYS A 82 -0.32 21.98 11.41
CA LYS A 82 -0.49 22.83 12.58
C LYS A 82 0.11 22.13 13.82
N GLY A 83 0.76 22.90 14.69
CA GLY A 83 1.32 22.41 15.95
C GLY A 83 2.60 21.58 15.81
N GLY A 84 3.16 21.13 16.93
CA GLY A 84 4.39 20.33 16.96
C GLY A 84 4.21 18.87 16.52
N VAL A 85 3.02 18.29 16.71
CA VAL A 85 2.72 16.90 16.35
C VAL A 85 1.89 16.85 15.06
N PRO A 86 2.36 16.16 14.00
CA PRO A 86 1.60 16.04 12.76
C PRO A 86 0.37 15.13 12.91
N PRO A 87 -0.65 15.28 12.04
CA PRO A 87 -1.72 14.31 11.93
C PRO A 87 -1.18 12.91 11.60
N GLN A 88 -1.74 11.90 12.27
CA GLN A 88 -1.35 10.48 12.14
C GLN A 88 -1.54 9.92 10.73
N ARG A 89 -2.45 10.51 9.94
CA ARG A 89 -2.66 10.16 8.54
C ARG A 89 -2.28 11.32 7.63
N THR A 90 -1.63 10.98 6.53
CA THR A 90 -1.34 11.92 5.44
C THR A 90 -2.60 12.16 4.59
N ARG A 91 -2.53 13.13 3.68
CA ARG A 91 -3.60 13.39 2.71
C ARG A 91 -3.80 12.17 1.80
N LYS A 92 -5.02 11.97 1.30
CA LYS A 92 -5.36 10.86 0.39
C LYS A 92 -4.61 10.90 -0.95
N THR A 93 -4.50 12.09 -1.55
CA THR A 93 -3.79 12.29 -2.83
C THR A 93 -3.22 13.71 -2.91
N CYS A 94 -2.09 13.86 -3.60
CA CYS A 94 -1.47 15.14 -3.94
C CYS A 94 -2.00 15.72 -5.26
N ILE A 95 -2.63 14.91 -6.10
CA ILE A 95 -3.13 15.31 -7.43
C ILE A 95 -4.65 15.18 -7.42
N ARG A 96 -5.36 16.27 -7.74
CA ARG A 96 -6.83 16.31 -7.79
C ARG A 96 -7.27 16.94 -9.10
N ARG A 97 -8.05 16.22 -9.91
CA ARG A 97 -8.54 16.71 -11.22
C ARG A 97 -7.40 17.31 -12.07
N ASN A 98 -6.29 16.57 -12.21
CA ASN A 98 -5.08 16.97 -12.93
C ASN A 98 -4.36 18.24 -12.40
N LYS A 99 -4.68 18.68 -11.19
CA LYS A 99 -3.99 19.79 -10.51
C LYS A 99 -3.18 19.28 -9.32
N VAL A 100 -1.91 19.65 -9.27
CA VAL A 100 -1.00 19.32 -8.18
C VAL A 100 -1.19 20.34 -7.04
N VAL A 101 -1.26 19.86 -5.81
CA VAL A 101 -1.29 20.71 -4.60
C VAL A 101 0.04 21.44 -4.37
N GLY A 102 0.03 22.59 -3.69
CA GLY A 102 1.22 23.45 -3.57
C GLY A 102 2.45 22.84 -2.89
N ASN A 103 2.27 21.95 -1.91
CA ASN A 103 3.37 21.18 -1.32
C ASN A 103 3.10 19.69 -1.56
N PRO A 104 3.40 19.11 -2.74
CA PRO A 104 3.16 17.71 -3.05
C PRO A 104 4.18 16.79 -2.37
N CYS A 105 3.86 15.49 -2.23
CA CYS A 105 4.82 14.54 -1.67
C CYS A 105 6.05 14.35 -2.61
N PRO A 106 7.15 13.77 -2.10
CA PRO A 106 8.39 13.62 -2.88
C PRO A 106 8.24 12.84 -4.19
N ILE A 107 7.24 11.96 -4.27
CA ILE A 107 6.92 11.19 -5.47
C ILE A 107 6.07 12.04 -6.42
N CYS A 108 4.95 12.62 -5.95
CA CYS A 108 4.05 13.38 -6.83
C CYS A 108 4.58 14.75 -7.28
N ARG A 109 5.69 15.25 -6.70
CA ARG A 109 6.33 16.49 -7.15
C ARG A 109 7.14 16.31 -8.44
N ASP A 110 7.59 15.09 -8.68
CA ASP A 110 8.45 14.73 -9.80
C ASP A 110 7.72 13.71 -10.67
N HIS A 111 7.34 14.13 -11.87
CA HIS A 111 6.57 13.30 -12.79
C HIS A 111 7.41 12.22 -13.47
N LYS A 112 8.74 12.25 -13.31
CA LYS A 112 9.68 11.24 -13.83
C LYS A 112 9.80 10.03 -12.90
N LEU A 113 9.41 10.18 -11.63
CA LEU A 113 9.38 9.08 -10.66
C LEU A 113 8.10 8.26 -10.84
N HIS A 114 8.23 7.05 -11.38
CA HIS A 114 7.14 6.08 -11.47
C HIS A 114 7.32 4.99 -10.42
N VAL A 115 6.23 4.63 -9.73
CA VAL A 115 6.24 3.58 -8.70
C VAL A 115 5.81 2.28 -9.35
N ASP A 116 6.79 1.49 -9.75
CA ASP A 116 6.58 0.18 -10.38
C ASP A 116 7.13 -0.95 -9.51
N PHE A 117 6.52 -2.13 -9.61
CA PHE A 117 6.94 -3.32 -8.85
C PHE A 117 8.27 -3.93 -9.35
N ARG A 118 8.69 -3.56 -10.56
CA ARG A 118 9.95 -4.02 -11.18
C ARG A 118 11.17 -3.36 -10.54
N GLU A 119 10.94 -2.23 -9.89
CA GLU A 119 11.94 -1.54 -9.10
C GLU A 119 12.02 -2.19 -7.71
N SER A 120 12.99 -3.08 -7.55
CA SER A 120 13.44 -3.52 -6.22
C SER A 120 14.56 -2.59 -5.76
N VAL A 121 14.25 -1.69 -4.83
CA VAL A 121 15.25 -0.90 -4.06
C VAL A 121 16.08 -1.82 -3.17
#